data_AF-A0A1J5PY28-F1
#
_entry.id   AF-A0A1J5PY28-F1
#
_cell.length_a   1.000
_cell.length_b   1.000
_cell.length_c   1.000
_cell.angle_alpha   90.00
_cell.angle_beta   90.00
_cell.angle_gamma   90.00
#
_symmetry.space_group_name_H-M   'P 1'
#
loop_
_entity.id
_entity.type
_entity.pdbx_description
1 polymer ?
#
loop_
_entity_poly.entity_id
_entity_poly.type
_entity_poly.pdbx_seq_one_letter_code
_entity_poly.pdbx_strand_id
1 'polypeptide(L)'
;MLDTQLGKTGAYVAGDYSIADIACFPWTMTHKAQGFTLDDYPNVKRWYAEVRARPQVQAGLAIGKFVKEPFDEEARKNMFGQRAKEMAGKK
;
A
#
# COMPACT_ATOMS: atom_id res chain seq x y z
N MET A 1 4.01 7.39 14.41
CA MET A 1 5.09 7.91 13.54
C MET A 1 4.50 8.72 12.38
N LEU A 2 3.74 8.13 11.44
CA LEU A 2 3.13 8.88 10.33
C LEU A 2 2.09 9.91 10.80
N ASP A 3 1.21 9.53 11.73
CA ASP A 3 0.20 10.45 12.29
C ASP A 3 0.83 11.69 12.93
N THR A 4 1.87 11.47 13.76
CA THR A 4 2.65 12.54 14.39
C THR A 4 3.33 13.46 13.36
N GLN A 5 3.83 12.91 12.26
CA GLN A 5 4.48 13.69 11.21
C GLN A 5 3.46 14.57 10.49
N LEU A 6 2.32 13.99 10.08
CA LEU A 6 1.23 14.73 9.44
C LEU A 6 0.62 15.80 10.34
N GLY A 7 0.63 15.58 11.67
CA GLY A 7 0.26 16.62 12.64
C GLY A 7 1.20 17.83 12.63
N LYS A 8 2.48 17.66 12.22
CA LYS A 8 3.45 18.75 12.12
C LYS A 8 3.41 19.45 10.78
N THR A 9 3.27 18.69 9.69
CA THR A 9 3.37 19.22 8.32
C THR A 9 2.03 19.65 7.73
N GLY A 10 0.92 19.30 8.36
CA GLY A 10 -0.41 19.63 7.85
C GLY A 10 -0.79 18.70 6.70
N ALA A 11 -1.13 19.27 5.53
CA ALA A 11 -1.84 18.56 4.46
C ALA A 11 -1.16 17.25 4.03
N TYR A 12 0.15 17.30 3.78
CA TYR A 12 0.94 16.21 3.20
C TYR A 12 2.14 15.86 4.06
N VAL A 13 2.76 14.69 3.82
CA VAL A 13 3.84 14.14 4.65
C VAL A 13 5.06 15.07 4.74
N ALA A 14 5.35 15.80 3.67
CA ALA A 14 6.46 16.76 3.57
C ALA A 14 5.97 18.23 3.52
N GLY A 15 4.73 18.50 3.92
CA GLY A 15 4.08 19.81 3.80
C GLY A 15 3.32 19.95 2.49
N ASP A 16 4.05 19.86 1.37
CA ASP A 16 3.48 19.79 0.02
C ASP A 16 3.40 18.35 -0.49
N TYR A 17 2.51 18.12 -1.45
CA TYR A 17 2.35 16.80 -2.07
C TYR A 17 3.65 16.40 -2.79
N SER A 18 4.20 15.25 -2.41
CA SER A 18 5.52 14.82 -2.84
C SER A 18 5.63 13.31 -3.00
N ILE A 19 6.84 12.85 -3.35
CA ILE A 19 7.18 11.43 -3.39
C ILE A 19 6.91 10.72 -2.07
N ALA A 20 6.94 11.43 -0.93
CA ALA A 20 6.63 10.85 0.37
C ALA A 20 5.17 10.36 0.43
N ASP A 21 4.22 11.14 -0.08
CA ASP A 21 2.81 10.74 -0.11
C ASP A 21 2.58 9.57 -1.06
N ILE A 22 3.23 9.60 -2.23
CA ILE A 22 3.16 8.53 -3.24
C ILE A 22 3.72 7.22 -2.69
N ALA A 23 4.83 7.27 -1.95
CA ALA A 23 5.47 6.09 -1.38
C ALA A 23 4.68 5.51 -0.19
N CYS A 24 4.09 6.36 0.65
CA CYS A 24 3.35 5.91 1.84
C CYS A 24 1.93 5.43 1.54
N PHE A 25 1.25 6.04 0.56
CA PHE A 25 -0.18 5.81 0.32
C PHE A 25 -0.56 4.34 0.05
N PRO A 26 0.17 3.55 -0.78
CA PRO A 26 -0.18 2.16 -1.04
C PRO A 26 -0.15 1.28 0.21
N TRP A 27 0.79 1.55 1.13
CA TRP A 27 0.89 0.82 2.39
C TRP A 27 -0.23 1.16 3.36
N THR A 28 -0.74 2.40 3.34
CA THR A 28 -1.90 2.79 4.16
C THR A 28 -3.22 2.27 3.60
N MET A 29 -3.34 2.12 2.28
CA MET A 29 -4.57 1.62 1.63
C MET A 29 -4.99 0.22 2.12
N THR A 30 -4.04 -0.63 2.51
CA THR A 30 -4.29 -2.01 2.95
C THR A 30 -4.67 -2.15 4.43
N HIS A 31 -4.83 -1.05 5.18
CA HIS A 31 -5.17 -1.05 6.62
C HIS A 31 -6.35 -1.98 6.98
N LYS A 32 -7.41 -2.02 6.15
CA LYS A 32 -8.55 -2.92 6.38
C LYS A 32 -8.18 -4.40 6.29
N ALA A 33 -7.30 -4.76 5.35
CA ALA A 33 -6.79 -6.12 5.23
C ALA A 33 -5.81 -6.48 6.36
N GLN A 34 -5.20 -5.48 6.99
CA GLN A 34 -4.33 -5.63 8.16
C GLN A 34 -5.11 -5.67 9.48
N GLY A 35 -6.43 -5.45 9.46
CA GLY A 35 -7.31 -5.61 10.62
C GLY A 35 -7.44 -4.39 11.54
N PHE A 36 -7.10 -3.18 11.09
CA PHE A 36 -7.30 -1.96 11.88
C PHE A 36 -7.98 -0.84 11.08
N THR A 37 -8.56 0.13 11.80
CA THR A 37 -9.19 1.32 11.22
C THR A 37 -8.27 2.54 11.36
N LEU A 38 -8.51 3.57 10.55
CA LEU A 38 -7.76 4.83 10.66
C LEU A 38 -8.34 5.76 11.74
N ASP A 39 -9.31 5.31 12.54
CA ASP A 39 -10.03 6.19 13.47
C ASP A 39 -9.16 6.68 14.63
N ASP A 40 -8.20 5.86 15.06
CA ASP A 40 -7.21 6.21 16.09
C ASP A 40 -6.10 7.15 15.57
N TYR A 41 -6.09 7.42 14.26
CA TYR A 41 -5.05 8.22 13.58
C TYR A 41 -5.69 9.36 12.79
N PRO A 42 -6.15 10.43 13.45
CA PRO A 42 -6.94 11.48 12.80
C PRO A 42 -6.19 12.20 11.67
N ASN A 43 -4.88 12.39 11.81
CA ASN A 43 -4.07 13.06 10.79
C ASN A 43 -3.89 12.14 9.57
N VAL A 44 -3.64 10.85 9.81
CA VAL A 44 -3.56 9.83 8.75
C VAL A 44 -4.91 9.70 8.05
N LYS A 45 -6.02 9.69 8.78
CA LYS A 45 -7.37 9.59 8.22
C LYS A 45 -7.69 10.74 7.27
N ARG A 46 -7.38 11.98 7.69
CA ARG A 46 -7.53 13.18 6.85
C ARG A 46 -6.65 13.11 5.60
N TRP A 47 -5.35 12.89 5.79
CA TRP A 47 -4.38 12.77 4.69
C TRP A 47 -4.76 11.66 3.69
N TYR A 48 -5.19 10.50 4.19
CA TYR A 48 -5.63 9.39 3.37
C TYR A 48 -6.82 9.77 2.49
N ALA A 49 -7.81 10.48 3.05
CA ALA A 49 -8.96 10.95 2.29
C ALA A 49 -8.55 11.95 1.20
N GLU A 50 -7.68 12.91 1.53
CA GLU A 50 -7.16 13.91 0.59
C GLU A 50 -6.36 13.27 -0.55
N VAL A 51 -5.38 12.42 -0.25
CA VAL A 51 -4.56 11.75 -1.26
C VAL A 51 -5.42 10.82 -2.12
N ARG A 52 -6.34 10.06 -1.51
CA ARG A 52 -7.25 9.17 -2.24
C ARG A 52 -8.16 9.95 -3.19
N ALA A 53 -8.62 11.15 -2.84
CA ALA A 53 -9.51 11.94 -3.69
C ALA A 53 -8.84 12.52 -4.94
N ARG A 54 -7.49 12.50 -5.03
CA ARG A 54 -6.77 13.09 -6.16
C ARG A 54 -7.07 12.35 -7.47
N PRO A 55 -7.35 13.06 -8.59
CA PRO A 55 -7.66 12.44 -9.88
C PRO A 55 -6.58 11.47 -10.37
N GLN A 56 -5.30 11.80 -10.17
CA GLN A 56 -4.18 10.98 -10.61
C GLN A 56 -4.06 9.70 -9.79
N VAL A 57 -4.36 9.76 -8.49
CA VAL A 57 -4.38 8.59 -7.60
C VAL A 57 -5.54 7.68 -7.99
N GLN A 58 -6.73 8.24 -8.22
CA GLN A 58 -7.89 7.48 -8.71
C GLN A 58 -7.61 6.81 -10.07
N ALA A 59 -6.98 7.52 -11.01
CA ALA A 59 -6.57 6.95 -12.30
C ALA A 59 -5.61 5.77 -12.13
N GLY A 60 -4.59 5.89 -11.29
CA GLY A 60 -3.65 4.79 -10.99
C GLY A 60 -4.34 3.58 -10.35
N LEU A 61 -5.25 3.82 -9.39
CA LEU A 61 -6.03 2.76 -8.75
C LEU A 61 -6.99 2.06 -9.72
N ALA A 62 -7.50 2.76 -10.74
CA ALA A 62 -8.34 2.16 -11.76
C ALA A 62 -7.57 1.16 -12.64
N ILE A 63 -6.28 1.44 -12.92
CA ILE A 63 -5.38 0.54 -13.65
C ILE A 63 -5.01 -0.68 -12.78
N GLY A 64 -4.71 -0.45 -11.50
CA GLY A 64 -4.27 -1.46 -10.54
C GLY A 64 -5.32 -2.50 -10.13
N LYS A 65 -6.48 -2.57 -10.80
CA LYS A 65 -7.35 -3.76 -10.77
C LYS A 65 -6.67 -4.88 -11.55
N PHE A 66 -5.51 -5.33 -11.06
CA PHE A 66 -4.75 -6.41 -11.66
C PHE A 66 -5.64 -7.64 -11.78
N VAL A 67 -5.57 -8.23 -12.96
CA VAL A 67 -6.13 -9.55 -13.24
C VAL A 67 -5.52 -10.52 -12.23
N LYS A 68 -6.34 -11.08 -11.34
CA LYS A 68 -5.96 -12.19 -10.46
C LYS A 68 -5.89 -13.49 -11.28
N GLU A 69 -5.20 -13.44 -12.41
CA GLU A 69 -4.88 -14.66 -13.12
C GLU A 69 -3.88 -15.42 -12.24
N PRO A 70 -4.22 -16.65 -11.82
CA PRO A 70 -3.25 -17.47 -11.12
C PRO A 70 -2.04 -17.66 -12.04
N PHE A 71 -0.83 -17.58 -11.47
CA PHE A 71 0.37 -17.93 -12.20
C PHE A 71 0.21 -19.33 -12.81
N ASP A 72 0.53 -19.46 -14.09
CA ASP A 72 0.66 -20.78 -14.70
C ASP A 72 1.80 -21.58 -14.03
N GLU A 73 1.84 -22.88 -14.32
CA GLU A 73 2.77 -23.79 -13.68
C GLU A 73 4.24 -23.42 -13.96
N GLU A 74 4.52 -22.89 -15.15
CA GLU A 74 5.85 -22.45 -15.58
C GLU A 74 6.29 -21.17 -14.86
N ALA A 75 5.44 -20.15 -14.82
CA ALA A 75 5.63 -18.91 -14.07
C ALA A 75 5.83 -19.19 -12.58
N ARG A 76 5.05 -20.14 -12.01
CA ARG A 76 5.22 -20.57 -10.62
C ARG A 76 6.58 -21.23 -10.38
N LYS A 77 7.02 -22.09 -11.31
CA LYS A 77 8.34 -22.72 -11.25
C LYS A 77 9.47 -21.70 -11.37
N ASN A 78 9.33 -20.69 -12.21
CA ASN A 78 10.32 -19.63 -12.39
C ASN A 78 10.40 -18.68 -11.18
N MET A 79 9.25 -18.31 -10.60
CA MET A 79 9.16 -17.39 -9.47
C MET A 79 9.46 -18.05 -8.11
N PHE A 80 9.11 -19.34 -7.94
CA PHE A 80 9.15 -20.03 -6.65
C PHE A 80 9.88 -21.39 -6.70
N GLY A 81 10.60 -21.72 -7.77
CA GLY A 81 11.31 -22.99 -7.95
C GLY A 81 12.47 -23.23 -6.96
N GLN A 82 12.84 -24.51 -6.81
CA GLN A 82 13.86 -25.17 -5.95
C GLN A 82 14.00 -24.68 -4.50
N ARG A 83 14.19 -23.38 -4.24
CA ARG A 83 14.40 -22.83 -2.90
C ARG A 83 13.12 -22.83 -2.03
N ALA A 84 11.93 -22.71 -2.63
CA ALA A 84 10.67 -22.84 -1.89
C ALA A 84 10.38 -24.30 -1.47
N LYS A 85 10.82 -25.28 -2.27
CA LYS A 85 10.72 -26.72 -1.93
C LYS A 85 11.66 -27.08 -0.77
N GLU A 86 12.87 -26.53 -0.74
CA GLU A 86 13.81 -26.72 0.38
C GLU A 86 13.29 -26.12 1.70
N MET A 87 12.65 -24.94 1.65
CA MET A 87 12.07 -24.28 2.82
C MET A 87 10.81 -24.99 3.36
N ALA A 88 10.00 -25.61 2.49
CA ALA A 88 8.82 -26.37 2.91
C ALA A 88 9.15 -27.77 3.46
N GLY A 89 10.32 -28.32 3.13
CA GLY A 89 10.81 -29.62 3.61
C GLY A 89 11.57 -29.57 4.93
N LYS A 90 11.93 -28.38 5.43
CA LYS A 90 12.49 -28.18 6.78
C LYS A 90 11.34 -27.89 7.75
N LYS A 91 10.70 -28.95 8.25
CA LYS A 91 9.99 -28.94 9.53
C LYS A 91 10.82 -29.68 10.56
#